data_AF-A0A0F9HAF3-F1
#
_entry.id   AF-A0A0F9HAF3-F1
#
_cell.length_a   1.000
_cell.length_b   1.000
_cell.length_c   1.000
_cell.angle_alpha   90.00
_cell.angle_beta   90.00
_cell.angle_gamma   90.00
#
_symmetry.space_group_name_H-M   'P 1'
#
loop_
_entity.id
_entity.type
_entity.pdbx_description
1 polymer ?
#
loop_
_entity_poly.entity_id
_entity_poly.type
_entity_poly.pdbx_seq_one_letter_code
_entity_poly.pdbx_strand_id
1 'polypeptide(L)'
;PLSIVNAWRRDPGKYAGLFSDLDDQGWDDLRQEVLKFVTEFVPSADEQTFWLAREVFEPDQVVKYGLDDELPVYEDTDFAKIGVSPTQAKNKWRAHWVHASYIQMVEMFRRKLITEEDFSEWFRLVEIAPFWRPNLIEISQAWPTRVDVRRWWDMRTIDEPRLRQLYQGLGYEGENLEDYVLWTKVFTDAPVIFARWSKGWITIDDVRSQLAGLGMPAARVDDFIQEKIKNEQPERTSKERDITKTDIYKGVKQERITRDEGLELLQDLGYDADEADYLLSINIPEDEVQSVAENRLLSKAELLAGLREELITEAEVRTGLQELRYSIVDTTLILDIFKASISPPTDPKLREASKADIVKGVKKGLIDREEGYLRLIDIGFEPTAADFILFVQVEESPFSPIDFSEFKGITSKWRKASGMTTPQFDDKLREASNDLVRISGEVEILEGSVKDLDLQVIDQDVIPDETKARLIEVNVALNRARSEKVRLQREFDTLAAEFRQKSKSE
;
A
#
# COMPACT_ATOMS: atom_id res chain seq x y z
N PRO A 1 -48.11 -39.35 -29.82
CA PRO A 1 -48.55 -39.07 -28.42
C PRO A 1 -47.75 -37.97 -27.71
N LEU A 2 -46.45 -38.17 -27.42
CA LEU A 2 -45.65 -37.21 -26.63
C LEU A 2 -45.53 -35.82 -27.28
N SER A 3 -45.33 -35.77 -28.60
CA SER A 3 -45.27 -34.52 -29.37
C SER A 3 -46.56 -33.69 -29.28
N ILE A 4 -47.72 -34.36 -29.29
CA ILE A 4 -49.04 -33.73 -29.15
C ILE A 4 -49.20 -33.11 -27.77
N VAL A 5 -48.84 -33.86 -26.72
CA VAL A 5 -48.93 -33.36 -25.34
C VAL A 5 -47.95 -32.21 -25.10
N ASN A 6 -46.72 -32.29 -25.60
CA ASN A 6 -45.75 -31.21 -25.50
C ASN A 6 -46.17 -29.95 -26.26
N ALA A 7 -46.75 -30.10 -27.46
CA ALA A 7 -47.30 -28.96 -28.21
C ALA A 7 -48.47 -28.32 -27.44
N TRP A 8 -49.41 -29.13 -26.96
CA TRP A 8 -50.54 -28.68 -26.14
C TRP A 8 -50.11 -27.97 -24.87
N ARG A 9 -49.09 -28.46 -24.14
CA ARG A 9 -48.58 -27.77 -22.93
C ARG A 9 -47.99 -26.39 -23.23
N ARG A 10 -47.52 -26.14 -24.45
CA ARG A 10 -47.00 -24.83 -24.88
C ARG A 10 -48.10 -23.86 -25.31
N ASP A 11 -49.21 -24.37 -25.85
CA ASP A 11 -50.38 -23.59 -26.25
C ASP A 11 -51.66 -24.46 -26.25
N PRO A 12 -52.36 -24.55 -25.09
CA PRO A 12 -53.51 -25.44 -24.95
C PRO A 12 -54.65 -25.09 -25.91
N GLY A 13 -54.86 -23.80 -26.16
CA GLY A 13 -55.94 -23.31 -27.03
C GLY A 13 -55.73 -23.69 -28.49
N LYS A 14 -54.49 -23.60 -28.98
CA LYS A 14 -54.14 -23.91 -30.37
C LYS A 14 -54.12 -25.41 -30.67
N TYR A 15 -53.64 -26.23 -29.73
CA TYR A 15 -53.35 -27.65 -30.00
C TYR A 15 -54.32 -28.63 -29.32
N ALA A 16 -55.36 -28.17 -28.61
CA ALA A 16 -56.37 -29.05 -28.00
C ALA A 16 -57.01 -30.03 -29.00
N GLY A 17 -57.21 -29.61 -30.26
CA GLY A 17 -57.79 -30.46 -31.30
C GLY A 17 -56.97 -31.70 -31.64
N LEU A 18 -55.65 -31.68 -31.41
CA LEU A 18 -54.75 -32.80 -31.72
C LEU A 18 -54.98 -34.03 -30.82
N PHE A 19 -55.78 -33.92 -29.75
CA PHE A 19 -56.15 -35.08 -28.95
C PHE A 19 -57.14 -36.00 -29.68
N SER A 20 -57.93 -35.48 -30.63
CA SER A 20 -58.77 -36.33 -31.48
C SER A 20 -57.95 -37.31 -32.34
N ASP A 21 -56.75 -36.91 -32.77
CA ASP A 21 -55.81 -37.81 -33.45
C ASP A 21 -55.36 -38.96 -32.54
N LEU A 22 -55.32 -38.76 -31.22
CA LEU A 22 -54.97 -39.80 -30.25
C LEU A 22 -56.14 -40.75 -30.01
N ASP A 23 -57.37 -40.25 -29.99
CA ASP A 23 -58.59 -41.08 -29.96
C ASP A 23 -58.60 -42.05 -31.14
N ASP A 24 -58.34 -41.54 -32.35
CA ASP A 24 -58.26 -42.34 -33.59
C ASP A 24 -57.13 -43.38 -33.56
N GLN A 25 -56.08 -43.12 -32.79
CA GLN A 25 -54.95 -44.05 -32.55
C GLN A 25 -55.22 -45.06 -31.42
N GLY A 26 -56.41 -45.05 -30.81
CA GLY A 26 -56.79 -45.97 -29.73
C GLY A 26 -56.25 -45.59 -28.34
N TRP A 27 -55.90 -44.33 -28.13
CA TRP A 27 -55.62 -43.79 -26.79
C TRP A 27 -56.94 -43.37 -26.14
N ASP A 28 -57.44 -44.19 -25.22
CA ASP A 28 -58.60 -43.81 -24.41
C ASP A 28 -58.32 -42.59 -23.51
N ASP A 29 -59.39 -41.95 -23.01
CA ASP A 29 -59.32 -40.78 -22.13
C ASP A 29 -58.34 -40.99 -20.97
N LEU A 30 -58.37 -42.17 -20.34
CA LEU A 30 -57.50 -42.50 -19.21
C LEU A 30 -56.02 -42.46 -19.62
N ARG A 31 -55.65 -43.05 -20.76
CA ARG A 31 -54.28 -43.05 -21.28
C ARG A 31 -53.83 -41.65 -21.69
N GLN A 32 -54.72 -40.82 -22.22
CA GLN A 32 -54.40 -39.44 -22.54
C GLN A 32 -54.15 -38.61 -21.27
N GLU A 33 -54.97 -38.78 -20.23
CA GLU A 33 -54.76 -38.15 -18.93
C GLU A 33 -53.48 -38.63 -18.25
N VAL A 34 -53.18 -39.93 -18.29
CA VAL A 34 -51.90 -40.47 -17.81
C VAL A 34 -50.74 -39.87 -18.59
N LEU A 35 -50.85 -39.77 -19.93
CA LEU A 35 -49.79 -39.20 -20.75
C LEU A 35 -49.57 -37.72 -20.47
N LYS A 36 -50.64 -36.94 -20.24
CA LYS A 36 -50.52 -35.56 -19.73
C LYS A 36 -49.77 -35.58 -18.42
N PHE A 37 -50.21 -36.34 -17.42
CA PHE A 37 -49.60 -36.40 -16.10
C PHE A 37 -48.10 -36.75 -16.12
N VAL A 38 -47.69 -37.86 -16.76
CA VAL A 38 -46.29 -38.34 -16.74
C VAL A 38 -45.32 -37.47 -17.54
N THR A 39 -45.83 -36.58 -18.38
CA THR A 39 -45.02 -35.65 -19.19
C THR A 39 -45.01 -34.24 -18.63
N GLU A 40 -45.68 -34.02 -17.49
CA GLU A 40 -45.58 -32.79 -16.75
C GLU A 40 -44.12 -32.52 -16.36
N PHE A 41 -43.66 -31.28 -16.54
CA PHE A 41 -42.40 -30.89 -15.96
C PHE A 41 -42.54 -30.95 -14.44
N VAL A 42 -41.84 -31.92 -13.84
CA VAL A 42 -41.68 -32.04 -12.40
C VAL A 42 -40.19 -31.85 -12.10
N PRO A 43 -39.80 -30.91 -11.23
CA PRO A 43 -38.41 -30.74 -10.80
C PRO A 43 -37.87 -32.04 -10.21
N SER A 44 -36.58 -32.30 -10.43
CA SER A 44 -35.92 -33.48 -9.85
C SER A 44 -35.97 -33.45 -8.33
N ALA A 45 -35.76 -34.61 -7.69
CA ALA A 45 -35.66 -34.66 -6.22
C ALA A 45 -34.60 -33.68 -5.69
N ASP A 46 -33.45 -33.59 -6.35
CA ASP A 46 -32.38 -32.65 -6.00
C ASP A 46 -32.82 -31.19 -6.14
N GLU A 47 -33.53 -30.84 -7.23
CA GLU A 47 -34.05 -29.48 -7.43
C GLU A 47 -35.11 -29.12 -6.39
N GLN A 48 -35.97 -30.07 -6.02
CA GLN A 48 -36.95 -29.88 -4.94
C GLN A 48 -36.27 -29.70 -3.57
N THR A 49 -35.24 -30.50 -3.26
CA THR A 49 -34.44 -30.32 -2.05
C THR A 49 -33.76 -28.96 -2.06
N PHE A 50 -33.20 -28.54 -3.19
CA PHE A 50 -32.57 -27.23 -3.34
C PHE A 50 -33.56 -26.08 -3.13
N TRP A 51 -34.80 -26.19 -3.61
CA TRP A 51 -35.83 -25.16 -3.38
C TRP A 51 -36.28 -25.08 -1.92
N LEU A 52 -36.43 -26.22 -1.25
CA LEU A 52 -36.71 -26.26 0.20
C LEU A 52 -35.60 -25.56 0.99
N ALA A 53 -34.35 -25.80 0.59
CA ALA A 53 -33.16 -25.17 1.15
C ALA A 53 -33.05 -23.65 0.92
N ARG A 54 -33.68 -23.13 -0.15
CA ARG A 54 -33.59 -21.71 -0.55
C ARG A 54 -34.82 -20.91 -0.14
N GLU A 55 -35.57 -21.37 0.85
CA GLU A 55 -36.75 -20.68 1.40
C GLU A 55 -37.83 -20.36 0.33
N VAL A 56 -37.86 -21.12 -0.77
CA VAL A 56 -38.77 -20.88 -1.93
C VAL A 56 -40.24 -20.93 -1.53
N PHE A 57 -40.55 -21.71 -0.49
CA PHE A 57 -41.91 -21.98 -0.02
C PHE A 57 -42.28 -21.22 1.26
N GLU A 58 -41.37 -20.41 1.82
CA GLU A 58 -41.60 -19.65 3.05
C GLU A 58 -42.02 -18.21 2.71
N PRO A 59 -43.31 -17.85 2.85
CA PRO A 59 -43.83 -16.57 2.33
C PRO A 59 -43.20 -15.33 2.96
N ASP A 60 -42.87 -15.39 4.25
CA ASP A 60 -42.18 -14.33 4.99
C ASP A 60 -40.76 -14.10 4.47
N GLN A 61 -40.03 -15.17 4.16
CA GLN A 61 -38.67 -15.08 3.60
C GLN A 61 -38.68 -14.58 2.15
N VAL A 62 -39.65 -15.03 1.34
CA VAL A 62 -39.84 -14.55 -0.03
C VAL A 62 -40.04 -13.04 -0.05
N VAL A 63 -40.86 -12.50 0.87
CA VAL A 63 -41.10 -11.06 0.98
C VAL A 63 -39.87 -10.33 1.55
N LYS A 64 -39.25 -10.87 2.61
CA LYS A 64 -38.07 -10.26 3.25
C LYS A 64 -36.91 -10.07 2.27
N TYR A 65 -36.63 -11.08 1.44
CA TYR A 65 -35.49 -11.07 0.51
C TYR A 65 -35.86 -10.65 -0.92
N GLY A 66 -37.12 -10.31 -1.20
CA GLY A 66 -37.55 -9.95 -2.55
C GLY A 66 -37.37 -11.07 -3.57
N LEU A 67 -37.61 -12.33 -3.19
CA LEU A 67 -37.29 -13.48 -4.07
C LEU A 67 -38.17 -13.53 -5.33
N ASP A 68 -39.29 -12.81 -5.35
CA ASP A 68 -40.18 -12.62 -6.50
C ASP A 68 -39.83 -11.39 -7.34
N ASP A 69 -38.88 -10.56 -6.89
CA ASP A 69 -38.50 -9.34 -7.61
C ASP A 69 -37.89 -9.69 -8.97
N GLU A 70 -38.03 -8.77 -9.92
CA GLU A 70 -37.52 -8.92 -11.29
C GLU A 70 -38.00 -10.15 -12.06
N LEU A 71 -39.00 -10.90 -11.54
CA LEU A 71 -39.58 -12.06 -12.22
C LEU A 71 -40.16 -11.62 -13.59
N PRO A 72 -39.66 -12.16 -14.72
CA PRO A 72 -40.17 -11.79 -16.03
C PRO A 72 -41.60 -12.29 -16.24
N VAL A 73 -42.30 -11.65 -17.18
CA VAL A 73 -43.60 -12.13 -17.68
C VAL A 73 -43.39 -13.53 -18.26
N TYR A 74 -44.10 -14.51 -17.69
CA TYR A 74 -43.89 -15.93 -17.97
C TYR A 74 -43.96 -16.27 -19.47
N GLU A 75 -44.92 -15.68 -20.18
CA GLU A 75 -45.16 -15.89 -21.62
C GLU A 75 -43.96 -15.50 -22.48
N ASP A 76 -43.14 -14.55 -22.02
CA ASP A 76 -41.96 -14.06 -22.73
C ASP A 76 -40.71 -14.93 -22.47
N THR A 77 -40.79 -15.88 -21.53
CA THR A 77 -39.66 -16.72 -21.14
C THR A 77 -39.54 -17.99 -21.97
N ASP A 78 -38.34 -18.57 -22.01
CA ASP A 78 -38.15 -19.90 -22.60
C ASP A 78 -38.82 -21.01 -21.79
N PHE A 79 -39.18 -20.78 -20.52
CA PHE A 79 -39.94 -21.75 -19.70
C PHE A 79 -41.30 -22.07 -20.33
N ALA A 80 -42.02 -21.04 -20.81
CA ALA A 80 -43.27 -21.23 -21.53
C ALA A 80 -43.07 -22.04 -22.82
N LYS A 81 -41.98 -21.78 -23.56
CA LYS A 81 -41.67 -22.48 -24.82
C LYS A 81 -41.34 -23.95 -24.63
N ILE A 82 -40.89 -24.37 -23.45
CA ILE A 82 -40.56 -25.77 -23.14
C ILE A 82 -41.62 -26.48 -22.30
N GLY A 83 -42.71 -25.79 -21.91
CA GLY A 83 -43.83 -26.38 -21.18
C GLY A 83 -43.61 -26.51 -19.67
N VAL A 84 -42.67 -25.76 -19.09
CA VAL A 84 -42.53 -25.60 -17.63
C VAL A 84 -43.66 -24.72 -17.13
N SER A 85 -44.45 -25.15 -16.14
CA SER A 85 -45.60 -24.35 -15.70
C SER A 85 -45.17 -23.02 -15.03
N PRO A 86 -46.06 -21.99 -15.02
CA PRO A 86 -45.78 -20.71 -14.36
C PRO A 86 -45.32 -20.86 -12.91
N THR A 87 -45.92 -21.80 -12.18
CA THR A 87 -45.55 -22.11 -10.79
C THR A 87 -44.12 -22.62 -10.68
N GLN A 88 -43.70 -23.54 -11.54
CA GLN A 88 -42.34 -24.10 -11.48
C GLN A 88 -41.30 -23.10 -11.97
N ALA A 89 -41.62 -22.28 -12.97
CA ALA A 89 -40.77 -21.17 -13.40
C ALA A 89 -40.54 -20.18 -12.25
N LYS A 90 -41.59 -19.84 -11.50
CA LYS A 90 -41.51 -18.97 -10.32
C LYS A 90 -40.68 -19.58 -9.19
N ASN A 91 -40.86 -20.87 -8.87
CA ASN A 91 -40.05 -21.53 -7.84
C ASN A 91 -38.56 -21.55 -8.21
N LYS A 92 -38.27 -21.85 -9.49
CA LYS A 92 -36.92 -21.82 -10.02
C LYS A 92 -36.32 -20.42 -9.95
N TRP A 93 -37.11 -19.38 -10.22
CA TRP A 93 -36.71 -17.98 -10.01
C TRP A 93 -36.40 -17.71 -8.54
N ARG A 94 -37.27 -18.03 -7.60
CA ARG A 94 -36.98 -17.79 -6.17
C ARG A 94 -35.66 -18.43 -5.70
N ALA A 95 -35.32 -19.60 -6.23
CA ALA A 95 -34.08 -20.30 -5.89
C ALA A 95 -32.82 -19.81 -6.64
N HIS A 96 -32.97 -18.98 -7.68
CA HIS A 96 -31.86 -18.62 -8.59
C HIS A 96 -30.88 -17.62 -7.97
N TRP A 97 -31.34 -16.85 -6.99
CA TRP A 97 -30.59 -15.74 -6.42
C TRP A 97 -29.26 -16.18 -5.80
N VAL A 98 -28.23 -15.35 -5.98
CA VAL A 98 -26.96 -15.48 -5.26
C VAL A 98 -27.05 -14.56 -4.04
N HIS A 99 -27.09 -15.15 -2.86
CA HIS A 99 -27.13 -14.39 -1.61
C HIS A 99 -25.73 -13.89 -1.21
N ALA A 100 -25.71 -12.89 -0.33
CA ALA A 100 -24.47 -12.35 0.24
C ALA A 100 -23.60 -13.47 0.81
N SER A 101 -22.29 -13.38 0.61
CA SER A 101 -21.31 -14.32 1.17
C SER A 101 -21.13 -14.11 2.67
N TYR A 102 -20.56 -15.11 3.35
CA TYR A 102 -20.22 -15.00 4.77
C TYR A 102 -19.40 -13.74 5.10
N ILE A 103 -18.41 -13.40 4.28
CA ILE A 103 -17.57 -12.20 4.52
C ILE A 103 -18.38 -10.92 4.41
N GLN A 104 -19.30 -10.83 3.43
CA GLN A 104 -20.20 -9.67 3.31
C GLN A 104 -21.14 -9.57 4.51
N MET A 105 -21.66 -10.70 5.00
CA MET A 105 -22.50 -10.75 6.20
C MET A 105 -21.74 -10.31 7.45
N VAL A 106 -20.51 -10.78 7.65
CA VAL A 106 -19.63 -10.33 8.75
C VAL A 106 -19.40 -8.83 8.71
N GLU A 107 -19.11 -8.27 7.54
CA GLU A 107 -18.91 -6.82 7.38
C GLU A 107 -20.18 -6.03 7.68
N MET A 108 -21.34 -6.44 7.17
CA MET A 108 -22.62 -5.80 7.46
C MET A 108 -22.97 -5.88 8.96
N PHE A 109 -22.72 -7.02 9.60
CA PHE A 109 -22.95 -7.22 11.02
C PHE A 109 -22.03 -6.35 11.89
N ARG A 110 -20.73 -6.29 11.57
CA ARG A 110 -19.76 -5.42 12.26
C ARG A 110 -20.13 -3.94 12.14
N ARG A 111 -20.64 -3.53 10.97
CA ARG A 111 -21.11 -2.17 10.69
C ARG A 111 -22.49 -1.86 11.24
N LYS A 112 -23.15 -2.82 11.92
CA LYS A 112 -24.49 -2.68 12.51
C LYS A 112 -25.57 -2.35 11.47
N LEU A 113 -25.37 -2.81 10.23
CA LEU A 113 -26.38 -2.71 9.17
C LEU A 113 -27.43 -3.83 9.26
N ILE A 114 -27.07 -4.93 9.93
CA ILE A 114 -27.94 -6.08 10.21
C ILE A 114 -27.81 -6.49 11.68
N THR A 115 -28.80 -7.19 12.18
CA THR A 115 -28.82 -7.74 13.54
C THR A 115 -28.21 -9.16 13.59
N GLU A 116 -28.00 -9.68 14.80
CA GLU A 116 -27.60 -11.08 14.99
C GLU A 116 -28.71 -12.05 14.55
N GLU A 117 -29.98 -11.66 14.71
CA GLU A 117 -31.14 -12.39 14.21
C GLU A 117 -31.08 -12.50 12.69
N ASP A 118 -30.85 -11.38 11.98
CA ASP A 118 -30.72 -11.37 10.52
C ASP A 118 -29.56 -12.25 10.04
N PHE A 119 -28.43 -12.25 10.76
CA PHE A 119 -27.29 -13.10 10.45
C PHE A 119 -27.62 -14.58 10.70
N SER A 120 -28.37 -14.87 11.76
CA SER A 120 -28.82 -16.22 12.11
C SER A 120 -29.78 -16.80 11.07
N GLU A 121 -30.73 -15.99 10.61
CA GLU A 121 -31.67 -16.36 9.55
C GLU A 121 -30.96 -16.57 8.20
N TRP A 122 -29.97 -15.74 7.87
CA TRP A 122 -29.19 -15.91 6.63
C TRP A 122 -28.52 -17.29 6.53
N PHE A 123 -28.03 -17.87 7.64
CA PHE A 123 -27.47 -19.23 7.62
C PHE A 123 -28.47 -20.30 7.18
N ARG A 124 -29.76 -20.07 7.40
CA ARG A 124 -30.83 -20.96 6.92
C ARG A 124 -30.96 -20.83 5.40
N LEU A 125 -31.06 -19.59 4.90
CA LEU A 125 -31.16 -19.28 3.48
C LEU A 125 -30.00 -19.84 2.63
N VAL A 126 -28.79 -19.93 3.19
CA VAL A 126 -27.60 -20.48 2.50
C VAL A 126 -27.23 -21.90 2.95
N GLU A 127 -28.10 -22.58 3.70
CA GLU A 127 -27.94 -23.98 4.12
C GLU A 127 -26.67 -24.30 4.91
N ILE A 128 -26.24 -23.39 5.79
CA ILE A 128 -25.19 -23.69 6.75
C ILE A 128 -25.78 -24.52 7.89
N ALA A 129 -25.17 -25.67 8.17
CA ALA A 129 -25.66 -26.60 9.19
C ALA A 129 -25.73 -25.94 10.58
N PRO A 130 -26.80 -26.18 11.38
CA PRO A 130 -27.01 -25.52 12.67
C PRO A 130 -25.83 -25.60 13.65
N PHE A 131 -25.07 -26.71 13.61
CA PHE A 131 -23.89 -26.91 14.45
C PHE A 131 -22.83 -25.80 14.28
N TRP A 132 -22.65 -25.29 13.06
CA TRP A 132 -21.60 -24.29 12.77
C TRP A 132 -22.03 -22.86 13.02
N ARG A 133 -23.35 -22.57 12.99
CA ARG A 133 -23.90 -21.22 13.08
C ARG A 133 -23.40 -20.42 14.29
N PRO A 134 -23.49 -20.93 15.55
CA PRO A 134 -23.01 -20.16 16.71
C PRO A 134 -21.51 -19.85 16.63
N ASN A 135 -20.70 -20.80 16.17
CA ASN A 135 -19.25 -20.60 16.02
C ASN A 135 -18.94 -19.54 14.94
N LEU A 136 -19.66 -19.56 13.81
CA LEU A 136 -19.51 -18.58 12.74
C LEU A 136 -19.96 -17.16 13.16
N ILE A 137 -20.94 -17.05 14.05
CA ILE A 137 -21.33 -15.77 14.67
C ILE A 137 -20.24 -15.31 15.64
N GLU A 138 -19.72 -16.19 16.48
CA GLU A 138 -18.70 -15.83 17.47
C GLU A 138 -17.42 -15.30 16.80
N ILE A 139 -16.90 -16.00 15.78
CA ILE A 139 -15.70 -15.57 15.05
C ILE A 139 -15.94 -14.30 14.20
N SER A 140 -17.20 -13.91 13.98
CA SER A 140 -17.51 -12.66 13.29
C SER A 140 -17.14 -11.42 14.11
N GLN A 141 -16.96 -11.54 15.42
CA GLN A 141 -16.49 -10.44 16.26
C GLN A 141 -15.03 -10.11 15.95
N ALA A 142 -14.63 -8.86 16.17
CA ALA A 142 -13.24 -8.44 15.97
C ALA A 142 -12.39 -8.83 17.18
N TRP A 143 -11.30 -9.55 16.91
CA TRP A 143 -10.25 -9.83 17.88
C TRP A 143 -9.17 -8.73 17.82
N PRO A 144 -8.59 -8.30 18.95
CA PRO A 144 -7.58 -7.24 18.94
C PRO A 144 -6.32 -7.66 18.18
N THR A 145 -5.69 -6.71 17.50
CA THR A 145 -4.46 -7.00 16.76
C THR A 145 -3.31 -7.25 17.73
N ARG A 146 -2.30 -8.02 17.31
CA ARG A 146 -1.08 -8.22 18.11
C ARG A 146 -0.40 -6.92 18.54
N VAL A 147 -0.46 -5.90 17.69
CA VAL A 147 0.11 -4.58 17.98
C VAL A 147 -0.63 -3.91 19.13
N ASP A 148 -1.96 -3.98 19.12
CA ASP A 148 -2.78 -3.41 20.19
C ASP A 148 -2.63 -4.19 21.49
N VAL A 149 -2.60 -5.53 21.42
CA VAL A 149 -2.32 -6.38 22.59
C VAL A 149 -0.97 -6.03 23.22
N ARG A 150 0.08 -5.82 22.41
CA ARG A 150 1.40 -5.38 22.90
C ARG A 150 1.34 -3.99 23.52
N ARG A 151 0.60 -3.04 22.93
CA ARG A 151 0.43 -1.69 23.49
C ARG A 151 -0.30 -1.74 24.83
N TRP A 152 -1.32 -2.58 24.96
CA TRP A 152 -2.03 -2.78 26.22
C TRP A 152 -1.13 -3.35 27.30
N TRP A 153 -0.29 -4.32 26.94
CA TRP A 153 0.76 -4.83 27.84
C TRP A 153 1.73 -3.71 28.26
N ASP A 154 2.26 -2.95 27.31
CA ASP A 154 3.19 -1.83 27.55
C ASP A 154 2.58 -0.78 28.49
N MET A 155 1.31 -0.42 28.27
CA MET A 155 0.55 0.50 29.12
C MET A 155 0.07 -0.11 30.45
N ARG A 156 0.35 -1.39 30.70
CA ARG A 156 -0.10 -2.13 31.89
C ARG A 156 -1.62 -2.14 32.08
N THR A 157 -2.38 -2.06 30.98
CA THR A 157 -3.84 -2.18 31.01
C THR A 157 -4.31 -3.64 31.03
N ILE A 158 -3.41 -4.58 30.78
CA ILE A 158 -3.61 -6.03 30.89
C ILE A 158 -2.46 -6.67 31.68
N ASP A 159 -2.73 -7.82 32.29
CA ASP A 159 -1.76 -8.67 32.97
C ASP A 159 -1.35 -9.88 32.11
N GLU A 160 -0.43 -10.72 32.61
CA GLU A 160 0.09 -11.84 31.82
C GLU A 160 -0.97 -12.91 31.53
N PRO A 161 -1.85 -13.28 32.48
CA PRO A 161 -2.99 -14.15 32.18
C PRO A 161 -3.86 -13.62 31.02
N ARG A 162 -4.18 -12.32 31.02
CA ARG A 162 -4.95 -11.73 29.93
C ARG A 162 -4.15 -11.66 28.63
N LEU A 163 -2.85 -11.37 28.68
CA LEU A 163 -1.96 -11.40 27.51
C LEU A 163 -1.97 -12.80 26.86
N ARG A 164 -1.81 -13.86 27.66
CA ARG A 164 -1.86 -15.26 27.21
C ARG A 164 -3.20 -15.60 26.57
N GLN A 165 -4.30 -15.29 27.24
CA GLN A 165 -5.64 -15.49 26.71
C GLN A 165 -5.80 -14.80 25.35
N LEU A 166 -5.25 -13.60 25.21
CA LEU A 166 -5.34 -12.85 23.96
C LEU A 166 -4.49 -13.47 22.83
N TYR A 167 -3.31 -14.00 23.13
CA TYR A 167 -2.56 -14.72 22.10
C TYR A 167 -3.22 -16.06 21.72
N GLN A 168 -3.81 -16.77 22.68
CA GLN A 168 -4.53 -18.02 22.40
C GLN A 168 -5.74 -17.81 21.50
N GLY A 169 -6.55 -16.79 21.74
CA GLY A 169 -7.68 -16.53 20.85
C GLY A 169 -7.30 -15.93 19.49
N LEU A 170 -6.04 -15.49 19.31
CA LEU A 170 -5.45 -15.26 17.97
C LEU A 170 -4.93 -16.56 17.31
N GLY A 171 -5.00 -17.69 18.00
CA GLY A 171 -4.59 -19.01 17.52
C GLY A 171 -3.16 -19.42 17.91
N TYR A 172 -2.47 -18.68 18.80
CA TYR A 172 -1.15 -19.09 19.28
C TYR A 172 -1.25 -20.10 20.42
N GLU A 173 -0.60 -21.25 20.27
CA GLU A 173 -0.61 -22.35 21.24
C GLU A 173 0.79 -22.92 21.45
N GLY A 174 0.97 -23.68 22.55
CA GLY A 174 2.22 -24.39 22.86
C GLY A 174 3.44 -23.46 22.91
N GLU A 175 4.55 -23.89 22.30
CA GLU A 175 5.79 -23.11 22.28
C GLU A 175 5.62 -21.73 21.63
N ASN A 176 4.81 -21.62 20.57
CA ASN A 176 4.54 -20.32 19.95
C ASN A 176 3.87 -19.34 20.92
N LEU A 177 2.96 -19.82 21.77
CA LEU A 177 2.33 -18.98 22.80
C LEU A 177 3.37 -18.50 23.80
N GLU A 178 4.21 -19.41 24.30
CA GLU A 178 5.28 -19.08 25.25
C GLU A 178 6.27 -18.06 24.65
N ASP A 179 6.68 -18.26 23.39
CA ASP A 179 7.57 -17.37 22.67
C ASP A 179 6.95 -15.98 22.48
N TYR A 180 5.67 -15.89 22.12
CA TYR A 180 5.00 -14.60 21.96
C TYR A 180 4.83 -13.85 23.27
N VAL A 181 4.51 -14.56 24.35
CA VAL A 181 4.40 -13.97 25.69
C VAL A 181 5.77 -13.46 26.13
N LEU A 182 6.81 -14.30 26.06
CA LEU A 182 8.17 -13.92 26.44
C LEU A 182 8.68 -12.76 25.58
N TRP A 183 8.51 -12.84 24.26
CA TRP A 183 8.90 -11.78 23.34
C TRP A 183 8.22 -10.47 23.68
N THR A 184 6.91 -10.46 23.93
CA THR A 184 6.19 -9.22 24.25
C THR A 184 6.70 -8.61 25.55
N LYS A 185 6.87 -9.41 26.59
CA LYS A 185 7.42 -8.97 27.88
C LYS A 185 8.80 -8.35 27.74
N VAL A 186 9.72 -9.06 27.07
CA VAL A 186 11.11 -8.62 26.89
C VAL A 186 11.18 -7.41 25.96
N PHE A 187 10.45 -7.41 24.85
CA PHE A 187 10.47 -6.35 23.85
C PHE A 187 9.99 -5.02 24.43
N THR A 188 8.97 -5.02 25.28
CA THR A 188 8.47 -3.78 25.90
C THR A 188 9.35 -3.31 27.05
N ASP A 189 9.81 -4.24 27.90
CA ASP A 189 10.39 -3.85 29.19
C ASP A 189 11.91 -3.65 29.11
N ALA A 190 12.61 -4.40 28.25
CA ALA A 190 14.06 -4.30 28.15
C ALA A 190 14.57 -2.88 27.84
N PRO A 191 14.00 -2.11 26.87
CA PRO A 191 14.45 -0.74 26.61
C PRO A 191 14.38 0.16 27.84
N VAL A 192 13.33 0.04 28.65
CA VAL A 192 13.16 0.83 29.88
C VAL A 192 14.15 0.37 30.95
N ILE A 193 14.37 -0.94 31.08
CA ILE A 193 15.36 -1.51 32.00
C ILE A 193 16.77 -0.97 31.67
N PHE A 194 17.21 -1.06 30.43
CA PHE A 194 18.51 -0.55 30.01
C PHE A 194 18.62 0.98 30.18
N ALA A 195 17.57 1.73 29.86
CA ALA A 195 17.55 3.18 30.06
C ALA A 195 17.64 3.60 31.55
N ARG A 196 17.11 2.78 32.48
CA ARG A 196 17.27 3.01 33.93
C ARG A 196 18.68 2.68 34.39
N TRP A 197 19.29 1.64 33.81
CA TRP A 197 20.66 1.24 34.10
C TRP A 197 21.68 2.26 33.60
N SER A 198 21.53 2.75 32.35
CA SER A 198 22.43 3.76 31.78
C SER A 198 22.42 5.08 32.56
N LYS A 199 21.27 5.43 33.15
CA LYS A 199 21.12 6.58 34.08
C LYS A 199 21.62 6.32 35.51
N GLY A 200 22.12 5.12 35.80
CA GLY A 200 22.57 4.71 37.13
C GLY A 200 21.46 4.53 38.17
N TRP A 201 20.20 4.40 37.76
CA TRP A 201 19.07 4.22 38.68
C TRP A 201 18.94 2.78 39.18
N ILE A 202 19.51 1.82 38.46
CA ILE A 202 19.56 0.41 38.82
C ILE A 202 20.95 -0.14 38.53
N THR A 203 21.34 -1.21 39.23
CA THR A 203 22.61 -1.91 39.02
C THR A 203 22.51 -2.92 37.88
N ILE A 204 23.66 -3.44 37.42
CA ILE A 204 23.68 -4.51 36.41
C ILE A 204 23.05 -5.81 36.94
N ASP A 205 23.13 -6.06 38.26
CA ASP A 205 22.49 -7.21 38.88
C ASP A 205 20.96 -7.04 38.97
N ASP A 206 20.48 -5.80 39.11
CA ASP A 206 19.06 -5.49 38.97
C ASP A 206 18.58 -5.71 37.53
N VAL A 207 19.39 -5.40 36.51
CA VAL A 207 19.08 -5.69 35.10
C VAL A 207 18.95 -7.20 34.90
N ARG A 208 19.91 -7.99 35.37
CA ARG A 208 19.85 -9.47 35.30
C ARG A 208 18.59 -10.01 35.96
N SER A 209 18.32 -9.56 37.18
CA SER A 209 17.16 -10.00 37.96
C SER A 209 15.84 -9.64 37.29
N GLN A 210 15.72 -8.43 36.73
CA GLN A 210 14.52 -8.00 36.01
C GLN A 210 14.31 -8.78 34.71
N LEU A 211 15.35 -8.95 33.88
CA LEU A 211 15.25 -9.72 32.64
C LEU A 211 14.91 -11.20 32.90
N ALA A 212 15.53 -11.82 33.90
CA ALA A 212 15.18 -13.17 34.34
C ALA A 212 13.73 -13.23 34.86
N GLY A 213 13.27 -12.22 35.59
CA GLY A 213 11.89 -12.09 36.07
C GLY A 213 10.84 -11.99 34.96
N LEU A 214 11.23 -11.54 33.75
CA LEU A 214 10.36 -11.58 32.56
C LEU A 214 10.21 -13.00 31.98
N GLY A 215 10.96 -13.97 32.47
CA GLY A 215 10.97 -15.36 31.99
C GLY A 215 12.09 -15.64 30.99
N MET A 216 13.04 -14.72 30.79
CA MET A 216 14.19 -14.97 29.93
C MET A 216 15.08 -16.05 30.56
N PRO A 217 15.49 -17.10 29.81
CA PRO A 217 16.39 -18.12 30.34
C PRO A 217 17.70 -17.50 30.84
N ALA A 218 18.18 -17.95 32.00
CA ALA A 218 19.37 -17.36 32.65
C ALA A 218 20.60 -17.32 31.71
N ALA A 219 20.83 -18.38 30.92
CA ALA A 219 21.90 -18.42 29.94
C ALA A 219 21.76 -17.32 28.86
N ARG A 220 20.54 -16.98 28.45
CA ARG A 220 20.28 -15.94 27.45
C ARG A 220 20.42 -14.53 28.02
N VAL A 221 20.15 -14.34 29.32
CA VAL A 221 20.22 -13.02 29.97
C VAL A 221 21.60 -12.40 29.82
N ASP A 222 22.66 -13.15 30.12
CA ASP A 222 24.03 -12.62 30.03
C ASP A 222 24.42 -12.30 28.58
N ASP A 223 24.10 -13.18 27.62
CA ASP A 223 24.33 -12.93 26.20
C ASP A 223 23.57 -11.67 25.73
N PHE A 224 22.32 -11.50 26.17
CA PHE A 224 21.47 -10.38 25.77
C PHE A 224 22.00 -9.06 26.34
N ILE A 225 22.45 -9.08 27.59
CA ILE A 225 23.14 -7.94 28.22
C ILE A 225 24.42 -7.61 27.45
N GLN A 226 25.26 -8.58 27.11
CA GLN A 226 26.48 -8.33 26.36
C GLN A 226 26.21 -7.72 24.97
N GLU A 227 25.20 -8.22 24.25
CA GLU A 227 24.78 -7.68 22.95
C GLU A 227 24.29 -6.22 23.04
N LYS A 228 23.58 -5.88 24.12
CA LYS A 228 23.07 -4.51 24.32
C LYS A 228 24.14 -3.55 24.83
N ILE A 229 25.02 -4.00 25.73
CA ILE A 229 26.12 -3.20 26.28
C ILE A 229 27.24 -2.98 25.24
N LYS A 230 27.61 -3.98 24.43
CA LYS A 230 28.61 -3.80 23.37
C LYS A 230 28.15 -2.79 22.30
N ASN A 231 26.85 -2.67 22.08
CA ASN A 231 26.27 -1.63 21.22
C ASN A 231 26.13 -0.26 21.93
N GLU A 232 26.30 -0.18 23.25
CA GLU A 232 26.09 1.02 24.08
C GLU A 232 27.38 1.65 24.64
N GLN A 233 28.56 1.43 24.05
CA GLN A 233 29.73 2.25 24.40
C GLN A 233 29.57 3.70 23.89
N PRO A 234 29.99 4.72 24.69
CA PRO A 234 29.26 5.29 25.81
C PRO A 234 28.61 6.65 25.44
N GLU A 235 27.69 7.12 26.30
CA GLU A 235 27.27 8.52 26.34
C GLU A 235 28.52 9.43 26.50
N ARG A 236 28.99 10.02 25.39
CA ARG A 236 30.03 11.06 25.37
C ARG A 236 29.48 12.31 26.08
N THR A 237 29.65 12.38 27.39
CA THR A 237 29.40 13.59 28.17
C THR A 237 30.52 14.61 27.93
N SER A 238 30.23 15.56 27.06
CA SER A 238 30.81 16.91 26.93
C SER A 238 32.33 17.10 27.03
N LYS A 239 33.01 17.26 25.89
CA LYS A 239 33.50 18.54 25.32
C LYS A 239 34.50 18.22 24.21
N GLU A 240 34.36 18.96 23.12
CA GLU A 240 35.07 18.84 21.84
C GLU A 240 34.50 17.74 20.94
N ARG A 241 34.07 18.14 19.74
CA ARG A 241 33.58 17.22 18.72
C ARG A 241 34.77 16.39 18.27
N ASP A 242 34.88 15.16 18.77
CA ASP A 242 35.80 14.19 18.19
C ASP A 242 35.45 13.99 16.72
N ILE A 243 36.46 14.11 15.85
CA ILE A 243 36.33 13.97 14.40
C ILE A 243 35.70 12.61 14.08
N THR A 244 34.65 12.58 13.24
CA THR A 244 34.02 11.30 12.87
C THR A 244 34.80 10.65 11.72
N LYS A 245 34.68 9.33 11.54
CA LYS A 245 35.24 8.62 10.37
C LYS A 245 34.86 9.28 9.04
N THR A 246 33.63 9.80 8.95
CA THR A 246 33.13 10.52 7.78
C THR A 246 33.84 11.86 7.59
N ASP A 247 34.19 12.55 8.67
CA ASP A 247 34.94 13.81 8.60
C ASP A 247 36.40 13.56 8.22
N ILE A 248 37.00 12.44 8.67
CA ILE A 248 38.32 11.98 8.20
C ILE A 248 38.27 11.66 6.71
N TYR A 249 37.28 10.89 6.25
CA TYR A 249 37.16 10.58 4.82
C TYR A 249 36.98 11.84 3.97
N LYS A 250 36.16 12.79 4.44
CA LYS A 250 36.01 14.08 3.76
C LYS A 250 37.29 14.90 3.80
N GLY A 251 38.04 14.85 4.90
CA GLY A 251 39.34 15.51 5.04
C GLY A 251 40.34 15.00 4.02
N VAL A 252 40.49 13.68 3.90
CA VAL A 252 41.37 13.03 2.92
C VAL A 252 40.88 13.27 1.50
N LYS A 253 39.57 13.13 1.23
CA LYS A 253 38.97 13.36 -0.11
C LYS A 253 39.07 14.81 -0.56
N GLN A 254 39.10 15.76 0.36
CA GLN A 254 39.26 17.20 0.07
C GLN A 254 40.72 17.64 0.18
N GLU A 255 41.67 16.70 0.24
CA GLU A 255 43.12 16.94 0.36
C GLU A 255 43.52 17.85 1.53
N ARG A 256 42.70 17.92 2.58
CA ARG A 256 42.99 18.71 3.78
C ARG A 256 43.91 18.01 4.76
N ILE A 257 43.95 16.68 4.67
CA ILE A 257 44.87 15.77 5.37
C ILE A 257 45.28 14.69 4.38
N THR A 258 46.48 14.14 4.55
CA THR A 258 47.01 13.06 3.73
C THR A 258 46.34 11.73 4.07
N ARG A 259 46.45 10.74 3.18
CA ARG A 259 45.90 9.40 3.43
C ARG A 259 46.53 8.75 4.67
N ASP A 260 47.83 8.91 4.87
CA ASP A 260 48.55 8.38 6.03
C ASP A 260 48.06 9.03 7.34
N GLU A 261 47.84 10.36 7.33
CA GLU A 261 47.23 11.07 8.47
C GLU A 261 45.77 10.62 8.69
N GLY A 262 45.03 10.33 7.62
CA GLY A 262 43.70 9.74 7.72
C GLY A 262 43.72 8.34 8.33
N LEU A 263 44.75 7.55 8.04
CA LEU A 263 44.94 6.19 8.54
C LEU A 263 45.29 6.22 10.03
N GLU A 264 46.20 7.12 10.44
CA GLU A 264 46.49 7.38 11.86
C GLU A 264 45.24 7.84 12.63
N LEU A 265 44.47 8.79 12.09
CA LEU A 265 43.25 9.27 12.73
C LEU A 265 42.16 8.18 12.86
N LEU A 266 42.11 7.23 11.92
CA LEU A 266 41.23 6.06 12.03
C LEU A 266 41.75 5.06 13.06
N GLN A 267 43.08 4.86 13.16
CA GLN A 267 43.67 4.04 14.21
C GLN A 267 43.44 4.62 15.61
N ASP A 268 43.53 5.94 15.76
CA ASP A 268 43.21 6.67 17.00
C ASP A 268 41.73 6.56 17.38
N LEU A 269 40.84 6.36 16.40
CA LEU A 269 39.43 6.03 16.61
C LEU A 269 39.18 4.56 16.96
N GLY A 270 40.23 3.73 17.01
CA GLY A 270 40.18 2.34 17.43
C GLY A 270 40.02 1.31 16.31
N TYR A 271 40.19 1.71 15.05
CA TYR A 271 40.27 0.77 13.93
C TYR A 271 41.69 0.16 13.86
N ASP A 272 41.83 -1.12 13.55
CA ASP A 272 43.15 -1.68 13.30
C ASP A 272 43.73 -1.18 11.96
N ALA A 273 45.02 -1.36 11.75
CA ALA A 273 45.71 -0.80 10.59
C ALA A 273 45.17 -1.32 9.24
N ASP A 274 44.79 -2.60 9.18
CA ASP A 274 44.25 -3.21 7.97
C ASP A 274 42.80 -2.74 7.74
N GLU A 275 42.02 -2.59 8.82
CA GLU A 275 40.66 -2.07 8.76
C GLU A 275 40.62 -0.58 8.37
N ALA A 276 41.53 0.24 8.91
CA ALA A 276 41.65 1.66 8.58
C ALA A 276 42.03 1.88 7.10
N ASP A 277 42.97 1.10 6.57
CA ASP A 277 43.35 1.17 5.15
C ASP A 277 42.20 0.70 4.25
N TYR A 278 41.54 -0.40 4.63
CA TYR A 278 40.35 -0.87 3.91
C TYR A 278 39.25 0.19 3.87
N LEU A 279 38.99 0.86 5.00
CA LEU A 279 37.99 1.93 5.10
C LEU A 279 38.34 3.16 4.27
N LEU A 280 39.62 3.53 4.15
CA LEU A 280 40.04 4.60 3.25
C LEU A 280 39.93 4.17 1.79
N SER A 281 40.38 2.97 1.43
CA SER A 281 40.36 2.46 0.05
C SER A 281 38.95 2.38 -0.54
N ILE A 282 37.95 2.00 0.25
CA ILE A 282 36.55 1.89 -0.21
C ILE A 282 35.87 3.26 -0.36
N ASN A 283 36.25 4.25 0.47
CA ASN A 283 35.62 5.56 0.48
C ASN A 283 36.39 6.60 -0.37
N ILE A 284 37.67 6.36 -0.64
CA ILE A 284 38.62 7.23 -1.33
C ILE A 284 39.54 6.34 -2.19
N PRO A 285 39.06 5.88 -3.35
CA PRO A 285 39.86 5.05 -4.25
C PRO A 285 41.13 5.80 -4.73
N GLU A 286 42.25 5.10 -4.86
CA GLU A 286 43.63 5.62 -5.02
C GLU A 286 43.95 6.46 -6.26
N ASP A 287 43.00 6.76 -7.11
CA ASP A 287 43.29 7.31 -8.44
C ASP A 287 43.21 8.84 -8.51
N GLU A 288 43.89 9.58 -7.63
CA GLU A 288 44.27 10.98 -7.90
C GLU A 288 45.65 11.36 -7.32
N VAL A 289 46.68 10.50 -7.40
CA VAL A 289 48.07 11.00 -7.47
C VAL A 289 48.87 10.16 -8.47
N GLN A 290 49.32 10.83 -9.53
CA GLN A 290 49.97 10.33 -10.75
C GLN A 290 50.76 9.01 -10.67
N SER A 291 50.44 8.09 -11.59
CA SER A 291 51.47 7.28 -12.25
C SER A 291 51.28 7.31 -13.77
N VAL A 292 52.38 7.50 -14.49
CA VAL A 292 52.43 7.53 -15.95
C VAL A 292 52.24 6.11 -16.49
N ALA A 293 51.17 5.92 -17.23
CA ALA A 293 50.93 4.93 -18.29
C ALA A 293 51.47 3.51 -18.07
N GLU A 294 50.66 2.66 -17.44
CA GLU A 294 50.57 1.26 -17.85
C GLU A 294 49.17 0.99 -18.37
N ASN A 295 49.11 0.45 -19.58
CA ASN A 295 47.93 0.31 -20.41
C ASN A 295 46.78 -0.38 -19.64
N ARG A 296 45.77 0.39 -19.24
CA ARG A 296 44.50 -0.17 -18.76
C ARG A 296 43.93 -1.06 -19.85
N LEU A 297 43.85 -2.36 -19.58
CA LEU A 297 43.09 -3.28 -20.39
C LEU A 297 41.61 -2.91 -20.27
N LEU A 298 40.91 -2.85 -21.40
CA LEU A 298 39.46 -2.67 -21.40
C LEU A 298 38.83 -3.79 -20.58
N SER A 299 37.93 -3.43 -19.67
CA SER A 299 37.16 -4.38 -18.88
C SER A 299 36.25 -5.24 -19.76
N LYS A 300 35.79 -6.39 -19.24
CA LYS A 300 34.79 -7.23 -19.93
C LYS A 300 33.56 -6.42 -20.39
N ALA A 301 33.13 -5.46 -19.57
CA ALA A 301 31.97 -4.62 -19.88
C ALA A 301 32.26 -3.67 -21.05
N GLU A 302 33.45 -3.04 -21.07
CA GLU A 302 33.87 -2.14 -22.13
C GLU A 302 34.13 -2.88 -23.45
N LEU A 303 34.70 -4.09 -23.41
CA LEU A 303 34.87 -4.94 -24.59
C LEU A 303 33.52 -5.35 -25.20
N LEU A 304 32.55 -5.76 -24.38
CA LEU A 304 31.22 -6.10 -24.86
C LEU A 304 30.43 -4.87 -25.32
N ALA A 305 30.63 -3.71 -24.69
CA ALA A 305 30.05 -2.46 -25.15
C ALA A 305 30.63 -2.04 -26.51
N GLY A 306 31.95 -2.12 -26.69
CA GLY A 306 32.61 -1.84 -27.96
C GLY A 306 32.12 -2.75 -29.08
N LEU A 307 31.87 -4.03 -28.80
CA LEU A 307 31.28 -4.96 -29.78
C LEU A 307 29.82 -4.65 -30.10
N ARG A 308 29.05 -4.16 -29.12
CA ARG A 308 27.63 -3.75 -29.31
C ARG A 308 27.53 -2.53 -30.23
N GLU A 309 28.42 -1.57 -30.03
CA GLU A 309 28.49 -0.33 -30.79
C GLU A 309 29.29 -0.49 -32.10
N GLU A 310 29.64 -1.73 -32.47
CA GLU A 310 30.44 -2.08 -33.66
C GLU A 310 31.82 -1.38 -33.74
N LEU A 311 32.34 -0.92 -32.61
CA LEU A 311 33.63 -0.22 -32.49
C LEU A 311 34.83 -1.19 -32.50
N ILE A 312 34.60 -2.44 -32.10
CA ILE A 312 35.60 -3.53 -32.14
C ILE A 312 34.94 -4.83 -32.60
N THR A 313 35.74 -5.74 -33.15
CA THR A 313 35.29 -7.03 -33.69
C THR A 313 35.20 -8.11 -32.62
N GLU A 314 34.45 -9.17 -32.90
CA GLU A 314 34.34 -10.31 -31.98
C GLU A 314 35.69 -10.97 -31.69
N ALA A 315 36.59 -11.03 -32.69
CA ALA A 315 37.93 -11.57 -32.52
C ALA A 315 38.76 -10.74 -31.53
N GLU A 316 38.64 -9.41 -31.59
CA GLU A 316 39.31 -8.49 -30.66
C GLU A 316 38.76 -8.63 -29.24
N VAL A 317 37.45 -8.84 -29.08
CA VAL A 317 36.86 -9.15 -27.77
C VAL A 317 37.33 -10.50 -27.24
N ARG A 318 37.50 -11.52 -28.09
CA ARG A 318 38.05 -12.82 -27.65
C ARG A 318 39.45 -12.66 -27.08
N THR A 319 40.32 -11.94 -27.78
CA THR A 319 41.69 -11.64 -27.31
C THR A 319 41.66 -10.84 -26.02
N GLY A 320 40.87 -9.76 -25.95
CA GLY A 320 40.76 -8.93 -24.75
C GLY A 320 40.24 -9.71 -23.52
N LEU A 321 39.25 -10.59 -23.70
CA LEU A 321 38.75 -11.43 -22.60
C LEU A 321 39.79 -12.47 -22.16
N GLN A 322 40.62 -12.99 -23.06
CA GLN A 322 41.70 -13.90 -22.70
C GLN A 322 42.85 -13.19 -21.97
N GLU A 323 43.15 -11.94 -22.32
CA GLU A 323 44.09 -11.08 -21.58
C GLU A 323 43.57 -10.74 -20.18
N LEU A 324 42.24 -10.61 -20.02
CA LEU A 324 41.55 -10.56 -18.72
C LEU A 324 41.47 -11.92 -18.00
N ARG A 325 42.17 -12.95 -18.50
CA ARG A 325 42.27 -14.31 -17.96
C ARG A 325 40.97 -15.12 -17.96
N TYR A 326 40.00 -14.80 -18.81
CA TYR A 326 38.89 -15.73 -19.07
C TYR A 326 39.40 -16.95 -19.87
N SER A 327 38.91 -18.14 -19.52
CA SER A 327 39.24 -19.35 -20.28
C SER A 327 38.61 -19.30 -21.67
N ILE A 328 39.19 -20.03 -22.64
CA ILE A 328 38.65 -20.09 -24.02
C ILE A 328 37.17 -20.50 -24.04
N VAL A 329 36.77 -21.39 -23.12
CA VAL A 329 35.39 -21.85 -22.95
C VAL A 329 34.51 -20.71 -22.44
N ASP A 330 34.95 -19.99 -21.41
CA ASP A 330 34.20 -18.87 -20.84
C ASP A 330 34.09 -17.69 -21.80
N THR A 331 35.16 -17.37 -22.54
CA THR A 331 35.14 -16.35 -23.59
C THR A 331 34.08 -16.65 -24.64
N THR A 332 33.96 -17.92 -25.04
CA THR A 332 32.94 -18.36 -26.02
C THR A 332 31.54 -18.24 -25.43
N LEU A 333 31.32 -18.74 -24.21
CA LEU A 333 30.04 -18.62 -23.51
C LEU A 333 29.61 -17.15 -23.32
N ILE A 334 30.55 -16.27 -22.94
CA ILE A 334 30.30 -14.84 -22.76
C ILE A 334 29.84 -14.21 -24.08
N LEU A 335 30.48 -14.54 -25.19
CA LEU A 335 30.10 -14.03 -26.51
C LEU A 335 28.79 -14.60 -27.01
N ASP A 336 28.48 -15.86 -26.73
CA ASP A 336 27.21 -16.48 -27.10
C ASP A 336 26.03 -15.87 -26.31
N ILE A 337 26.21 -15.65 -25.00
CA ILE A 337 25.26 -14.91 -24.15
C ILE A 337 25.06 -13.49 -24.70
N PHE A 338 26.16 -12.85 -25.08
CA PHE A 338 26.12 -11.49 -25.62
C PHE A 338 25.41 -11.43 -26.98
N LYS A 339 25.70 -12.33 -27.92
CA LYS A 339 25.03 -12.40 -29.23
C LYS A 339 23.55 -12.72 -29.12
N ALA A 340 23.19 -13.61 -28.19
CA ALA A 340 21.78 -13.89 -27.88
C ALA A 340 21.02 -12.62 -27.40
N SER A 341 21.73 -11.58 -26.95
CA SER A 341 21.16 -10.30 -26.56
C SER A 341 20.94 -9.29 -27.71
N ILE A 342 21.24 -9.60 -28.98
CA ILE A 342 21.30 -8.62 -30.11
C ILE A 342 20.34 -8.88 -31.33
N SER A 343 19.20 -9.60 -31.16
CA SER A 343 17.91 -9.60 -31.99
C SER A 343 17.77 -10.39 -33.33
N PRO A 344 16.55 -10.64 -33.95
CA PRO A 344 15.11 -10.29 -33.66
C PRO A 344 14.04 -11.46 -33.83
N PRO A 345 12.68 -11.24 -33.86
CA PRO A 345 11.72 -10.67 -32.91
C PRO A 345 10.73 -11.72 -32.29
N THR A 346 10.45 -11.61 -31.00
CA THR A 346 9.08 -11.80 -30.44
C THR A 346 9.03 -10.99 -29.15
N ASP A 347 8.21 -9.96 -29.17
CA ASP A 347 8.21 -8.81 -28.24
C ASP A 347 8.29 -9.19 -26.75
N PRO A 348 9.36 -8.78 -26.03
CA PRO A 348 9.37 -8.73 -24.58
C PRO A 348 9.57 -7.29 -24.10
N LYS A 349 8.47 -6.68 -23.66
CA LYS A 349 8.30 -5.49 -22.80
C LYS A 349 9.53 -4.58 -22.61
N LEU A 350 9.49 -3.43 -23.28
CA LEU A 350 10.14 -2.22 -22.81
C LEU A 350 9.74 -1.96 -21.34
N ARG A 351 10.69 -1.55 -20.49
CA ARG A 351 10.35 -1.04 -19.16
C ARG A 351 9.72 0.34 -19.33
N GLU A 352 8.42 0.35 -19.51
CA GLU A 352 7.63 1.56 -19.50
C GLU A 352 7.60 2.15 -18.08
N ALA A 353 7.41 3.48 -18.00
CA ALA A 353 7.28 4.17 -16.72
C ALA A 353 6.18 3.51 -15.89
N SER A 354 6.39 3.35 -14.58
CA SER A 354 5.39 2.74 -13.72
C SER A 354 4.10 3.59 -13.72
N LYS A 355 2.94 2.98 -13.41
CA LYS A 355 1.68 3.72 -13.18
C LYS A 355 1.89 4.97 -12.31
N ALA A 356 2.69 4.84 -11.24
CA ALA A 356 2.96 5.93 -10.31
C ALA A 356 3.79 7.06 -10.95
N ASP A 357 4.76 6.73 -11.80
CA ASP A 357 5.60 7.71 -12.49
C ASP A 357 4.82 8.44 -13.59
N ILE A 358 3.96 7.74 -14.33
CA ILE A 358 3.08 8.34 -15.35
C ILE A 358 2.12 9.33 -14.68
N VAL A 359 1.39 8.90 -13.65
CA VAL A 359 0.47 9.77 -12.89
C VAL A 359 1.18 10.98 -12.29
N LYS A 360 2.38 10.78 -11.73
CA LYS A 360 3.21 11.86 -11.17
C LYS A 360 3.72 12.81 -12.25
N GLY A 361 4.03 12.30 -13.45
CA GLY A 361 4.38 13.09 -14.62
C GLY A 361 3.25 14.02 -15.04
N VAL A 362 2.02 13.49 -15.14
CA VAL A 362 0.83 14.30 -15.46
C VAL A 362 0.55 15.32 -14.36
N LYS A 363 0.58 14.91 -13.08
CA LYS A 363 0.35 15.80 -11.92
C LYS A 363 1.37 16.95 -11.83
N LYS A 364 2.61 16.72 -12.28
CA LYS A 364 3.67 17.75 -12.33
C LYS A 364 3.67 18.57 -13.63
N GLY A 365 2.74 18.31 -14.54
CA GLY A 365 2.69 18.97 -15.86
C GLY A 365 3.88 18.63 -16.76
N LEU A 366 4.57 17.52 -16.49
CA LEU A 366 5.72 17.05 -17.30
C LEU A 366 5.28 16.31 -18.57
N ILE A 367 4.07 15.76 -18.55
CA ILE A 367 3.34 15.19 -19.69
C ILE A 367 1.88 15.60 -19.55
N ASP A 368 1.14 15.69 -20.65
CA ASP A 368 -0.28 16.04 -20.61
C ASP A 368 -1.18 14.83 -20.26
N ARG A 369 -2.46 15.09 -20.04
CA ARG A 369 -3.42 14.03 -19.64
C ARG A 369 -3.63 12.99 -20.74
N GLU A 370 -3.63 13.41 -21.99
CA GLU A 370 -3.84 12.53 -23.14
C GLU A 370 -2.63 11.61 -23.32
N GLU A 371 -1.43 12.15 -23.15
CA GLU A 371 -0.17 11.41 -23.16
C GLU A 371 -0.06 10.46 -21.97
N GLY A 372 -0.51 10.88 -20.78
CA GLY A 372 -0.61 10.00 -19.61
C GLY A 372 -1.60 8.85 -19.81
N TYR A 373 -2.72 9.10 -20.52
CA TYR A 373 -3.75 8.11 -20.81
C TYR A 373 -3.23 7.03 -21.75
N LEU A 374 -2.58 7.45 -22.84
CA LEU A 374 -1.98 6.54 -23.81
C LEU A 374 -0.88 5.69 -23.17
N ARG A 375 -0.01 6.28 -22.34
CA ARG A 375 1.03 5.54 -21.62
C ARG A 375 0.47 4.52 -20.62
N LEU A 376 -0.68 4.80 -19.99
CA LEU A 376 -1.34 3.83 -19.11
C LEU A 376 -1.94 2.66 -19.89
N ILE A 377 -2.48 2.91 -21.08
CA ILE A 377 -2.95 1.84 -21.97
C ILE A 377 -1.78 0.98 -22.44
N ASP A 378 -0.67 1.60 -22.83
CA ASP A 378 0.54 0.90 -23.29
C ASP A 378 1.08 -0.07 -22.23
N ILE A 379 1.09 0.35 -20.95
CA ILE A 379 1.52 -0.52 -19.84
C ILE A 379 0.49 -1.59 -19.44
N GLY A 380 -0.66 -1.66 -20.12
CA GLY A 380 -1.66 -2.72 -20.00
C GLY A 380 -2.90 -2.41 -19.16
N PHE A 381 -3.24 -1.14 -18.91
CA PHE A 381 -4.52 -0.78 -18.30
C PHE A 381 -5.64 -0.70 -19.35
N GLU A 382 -6.81 -1.24 -19.02
CA GLU A 382 -8.02 -1.07 -19.82
C GLU A 382 -8.39 0.42 -19.99
N PRO A 383 -8.95 0.86 -21.13
CA PRO A 383 -9.26 2.26 -21.42
C PRO A 383 -10.06 2.97 -20.31
N THR A 384 -11.05 2.29 -19.71
CA THR A 384 -11.86 2.83 -18.61
C THR A 384 -11.07 2.92 -17.30
N ALA A 385 -10.13 2.00 -17.06
CA ALA A 385 -9.27 2.01 -15.88
C ALA A 385 -8.18 3.08 -15.99
N ALA A 386 -7.61 3.30 -17.18
CA ALA A 386 -6.65 4.37 -17.45
C ALA A 386 -7.28 5.75 -17.21
N ASP A 387 -8.50 5.98 -17.73
CA ASP A 387 -9.22 7.23 -17.50
C ASP A 387 -9.58 7.43 -16.03
N PHE A 388 -10.06 6.38 -15.33
CA PHE A 388 -10.32 6.43 -13.89
C PHE A 388 -9.05 6.72 -13.08
N ILE A 389 -7.91 6.14 -13.43
CA ILE A 389 -6.63 6.38 -12.74
C ILE A 389 -6.21 7.84 -12.86
N LEU A 390 -6.31 8.42 -14.06
CA LEU A 390 -5.99 9.83 -14.27
C LEU A 390 -7.05 10.73 -13.62
N PHE A 391 -8.32 10.38 -13.72
CA PHE A 391 -9.39 11.12 -13.05
C PHE A 391 -9.24 11.12 -11.52
N VAL A 392 -8.90 10.00 -10.89
CA VAL A 392 -8.80 9.94 -9.41
C VAL A 392 -7.45 10.42 -8.86
N GLN A 393 -6.36 10.22 -9.62
CA GLN A 393 -5.01 10.50 -9.14
C GLN A 393 -4.34 11.73 -9.75
N VAL A 394 -4.82 12.22 -10.90
CA VAL A 394 -4.37 13.47 -11.52
C VAL A 394 -5.38 14.59 -11.27
N GLU A 395 -6.69 14.34 -11.37
CA GLU A 395 -7.63 15.27 -10.75
C GLU A 395 -7.61 15.07 -9.25
N GLU A 396 -7.50 16.18 -8.53
CA GLU A 396 -7.56 16.18 -7.09
C GLU A 396 -8.88 15.53 -6.68
N SER A 397 -8.76 14.35 -6.03
CA SER A 397 -9.86 13.71 -5.35
C SER A 397 -10.65 14.79 -4.61
N PRO A 398 -11.95 14.97 -4.89
CA PRO A 398 -12.79 15.99 -4.24
C PRO A 398 -12.96 15.75 -2.72
N PHE A 399 -12.24 14.77 -2.17
CA PHE A 399 -12.30 14.32 -0.79
C PHE A 399 -10.96 14.39 -0.05
N SER A 400 -9.87 14.85 -0.68
CA SER A 400 -8.58 14.98 0.01
C SER A 400 -8.13 16.45 0.01
N PRO A 401 -8.22 17.14 1.16
CA PRO A 401 -7.85 18.54 1.24
C PRO A 401 -6.36 18.76 0.99
N ILE A 402 -6.06 19.72 0.13
CA ILE A 402 -4.74 20.04 -0.39
C ILE A 402 -3.98 20.95 0.59
N ASP A 403 -4.69 21.67 1.45
CA ASP A 403 -4.09 22.47 2.52
C ASP A 403 -4.92 22.50 3.81
N PHE A 404 -4.35 23.09 4.87
CA PHE A 404 -5.00 23.20 6.17
C PHE A 404 -6.27 24.07 6.13
N SER A 405 -6.37 25.02 5.20
CA SER A 405 -7.53 25.89 5.01
C SER A 405 -8.72 25.10 4.43
N GLU A 406 -8.45 24.23 3.46
CA GLU A 406 -9.42 23.35 2.83
C GLU A 406 -9.87 22.21 3.76
N PHE A 407 -8.94 21.63 4.51
CA PHE A 407 -9.26 20.68 5.59
C PHE A 407 -10.18 21.31 6.64
N LYS A 408 -9.94 22.58 6.98
CA LYS A 408 -10.79 23.34 7.92
C LYS A 408 -12.15 23.71 7.31
N GLY A 409 -12.21 23.98 6.00
CA GLY A 409 -13.45 24.22 5.26
C GLY A 409 -14.35 22.97 5.17
N ILE A 410 -13.75 21.80 4.93
CA ILE A 410 -14.45 20.51 4.89
C ILE A 410 -14.94 20.13 6.29
N THR A 411 -14.09 20.25 7.31
CA THR A 411 -14.47 19.97 8.71
C THR A 411 -15.49 20.97 9.25
N SER A 412 -15.49 22.23 8.77
CA SER A 412 -16.51 23.24 9.06
C SER A 412 -17.86 22.92 8.42
N LYS A 413 -17.87 22.51 7.14
CA LYS A 413 -19.09 22.04 6.45
C LYS A 413 -19.68 20.80 7.13
N TRP A 414 -18.82 19.87 7.56
CA TRP A 414 -19.22 18.67 8.30
C TRP A 414 -19.80 19.01 9.69
N ARG A 415 -19.16 19.90 10.45
CA ARG A 415 -19.69 20.39 11.75
C ARG A 415 -21.02 21.12 11.61
N LYS A 416 -21.20 21.91 10.55
CA LYS A 416 -22.46 22.60 10.23
C LYS A 416 -23.58 21.62 9.87
N ALA A 417 -23.25 20.54 9.16
CA ALA A 417 -24.17 19.43 8.89
C ALA A 417 -24.49 18.60 10.14
N SER A 418 -23.58 18.53 11.11
CA SER A 418 -23.76 17.85 12.40
C SER A 418 -24.30 18.74 13.55
N GLY A 419 -24.75 19.96 13.25
CA GLY A 419 -25.37 20.85 14.24
C GLY A 419 -24.42 21.47 15.27
N MET A 420 -23.11 21.42 15.06
CA MET A 420 -22.11 22.02 15.96
C MET A 420 -21.83 23.47 15.56
N THR A 421 -22.15 24.43 16.43
CA THR A 421 -21.86 25.85 16.23
C THR A 421 -20.35 26.11 16.35
N THR A 422 -19.80 26.85 15.38
CA THR A 422 -18.37 27.20 15.35
C THR A 422 -18.20 28.65 15.79
N PRO A 423 -17.18 28.99 16.62
CA PRO A 423 -16.85 30.38 16.91
C PRO A 423 -16.45 31.10 15.62
N GLN A 424 -17.00 32.30 15.41
CA GLN A 424 -16.76 33.10 14.22
C GLN A 424 -15.29 33.59 14.22
N PHE A 425 -14.52 33.20 13.20
CA PHE A 425 -13.13 33.63 13.04
C PHE A 425 -13.10 35.11 12.67
N ASP A 426 -12.20 35.90 13.27
CA ASP A 426 -12.05 37.32 12.98
C ASP A 426 -11.52 37.52 11.55
N ASP A 427 -12.23 38.29 10.72
CA ASP A 427 -11.89 38.54 9.31
C ASP A 427 -10.49 39.15 9.16
N LYS A 428 -10.03 39.93 10.14
CA LYS A 428 -8.69 40.54 10.13
C LYS A 428 -7.56 39.51 10.25
N LEU A 429 -7.75 38.46 11.05
CA LEU A 429 -6.75 37.40 11.22
C LEU A 429 -6.60 36.56 9.94
N ARG A 430 -7.70 36.38 9.20
CA ARG A 430 -7.71 35.69 7.91
C ARG A 430 -6.95 36.49 6.85
N GLU A 431 -7.18 37.80 6.78
CA GLU A 431 -6.49 38.70 5.85
C GLU A 431 -4.98 38.71 6.12
N ALA A 432 -4.58 38.89 7.39
CA ALA A 432 -3.16 38.84 7.78
C ALA A 432 -2.48 37.49 7.47
N SER A 433 -3.21 36.38 7.59
CA SER A 433 -2.70 35.05 7.21
C SER A 433 -2.46 34.93 5.70
N ASN A 434 -3.36 35.46 4.87
CA ASN A 434 -3.24 35.41 3.42
C ASN A 434 -2.05 36.25 2.93
N ASP A 435 -1.87 37.44 3.52
CA ASP A 435 -0.73 38.31 3.21
C ASP A 435 0.61 37.66 3.58
N LEU A 436 0.66 36.95 4.73
CA LEU A 436 1.85 36.23 5.17
C LEU A 436 2.20 35.05 4.25
N VAL A 437 1.20 34.34 3.71
CA VAL A 437 1.40 33.27 2.73
C VAL A 437 1.93 33.84 1.41
N ARG A 438 1.31 34.92 0.92
CA ARG A 438 1.74 35.59 -0.32
C ARG A 438 3.20 36.05 -0.25
N ILE A 439 3.57 36.79 0.80
CA ILE A 439 4.94 37.30 0.95
C ILE A 439 5.95 36.18 1.19
N SER A 440 5.54 35.05 1.78
CA SER A 440 6.40 33.87 1.95
C SER A 440 6.72 33.21 0.61
N GLY A 441 5.74 33.07 -0.28
CA GLY A 441 5.97 32.58 -1.64
C GLY A 441 6.87 33.53 -2.45
N GLU A 442 6.70 34.84 -2.32
CA GLU A 442 7.58 35.84 -2.96
C GLU A 442 9.05 35.71 -2.48
N VAL A 443 9.27 35.47 -1.17
CA VAL A 443 10.63 35.22 -0.63
C VAL A 443 11.24 33.95 -1.22
N GLU A 444 10.50 32.85 -1.29
CA GLU A 444 11.01 31.58 -1.84
C GLU A 444 11.41 31.70 -3.32
N ILE A 445 10.60 32.41 -4.13
CA ILE A 445 10.91 32.66 -5.55
C ILE A 445 12.19 33.48 -5.70
N LEU A 446 12.35 34.52 -4.86
CA LEU A 446 13.53 35.38 -4.88
C LEU A 446 14.78 34.65 -4.38
N GLU A 447 14.67 33.77 -3.39
CA GLU A 447 15.77 32.90 -2.93
C GLU A 447 16.22 31.93 -4.02
N GLY A 448 15.28 31.32 -4.74
CA GLY A 448 15.58 30.51 -5.93
C GLY A 448 16.32 31.31 -7.00
N SER A 449 15.84 32.52 -7.29
CA SER A 449 16.47 33.41 -8.28
C SER A 449 17.89 33.83 -7.92
N VAL A 450 18.17 34.09 -6.63
CA VAL A 450 19.54 34.36 -6.16
C VAL A 450 20.43 33.14 -6.34
N LYS A 451 19.95 31.95 -5.96
CA LYS A 451 20.70 30.70 -6.07
C LYS A 451 21.08 30.37 -7.52
N ASP A 452 20.16 30.58 -8.46
CA ASP A 452 20.40 30.33 -9.88
C ASP A 452 21.42 31.32 -10.46
N LEU A 453 21.35 32.60 -10.05
CA LEU A 453 22.34 33.61 -10.46
C LEU A 453 23.71 33.36 -9.83
N ASP A 454 23.77 32.93 -8.57
CA ASP A 454 25.03 32.56 -7.89
C ASP A 454 25.70 31.35 -8.58
N LEU A 455 24.91 30.37 -9.03
CA LEU A 455 25.44 29.23 -9.80
C LEU A 455 26.06 29.67 -11.14
N GLN A 456 25.43 30.62 -11.84
CA GLN A 456 25.98 31.17 -13.10
C GLN A 456 27.28 31.96 -12.88
N VAL A 457 27.44 32.56 -11.69
CA VAL A 457 28.64 33.31 -11.30
C VAL A 457 29.82 32.39 -10.97
N ILE A 458 29.57 31.20 -10.42
CA ILE A 458 30.62 30.23 -10.04
C ILE A 458 31.29 29.57 -11.24
N ASP A 459 30.58 29.46 -12.37
CA ASP A 459 31.01 28.70 -13.56
C ASP A 459 31.80 29.53 -14.59
N GLN A 460 32.20 30.77 -14.25
CA GLN A 460 32.86 31.69 -15.18
C GLN A 460 34.07 32.43 -14.57
N ASP A 461 35.21 32.38 -15.25
CA ASP A 461 36.45 33.10 -14.86
C ASP A 461 36.30 34.64 -14.93
N VAL A 462 35.37 35.16 -15.74
CA VAL A 462 35.04 36.59 -15.84
C VAL A 462 33.53 36.77 -15.82
N ILE A 463 33.01 37.21 -14.67
CA ILE A 463 31.56 37.43 -14.46
C ILE A 463 31.10 38.67 -15.24
N PRO A 464 30.11 38.55 -16.15
CA PRO A 464 29.52 39.68 -16.88
C PRO A 464 28.96 40.75 -15.94
N ASP A 465 29.19 42.02 -16.24
CA ASP A 465 28.71 43.15 -15.41
C ASP A 465 27.17 43.18 -15.29
N GLU A 466 26.46 42.66 -16.30
CA GLU A 466 25.01 42.52 -16.31
C GLU A 466 24.52 41.49 -15.27
N THR A 467 25.21 40.36 -15.12
CA THR A 467 24.89 39.31 -14.13
C THR A 467 25.12 39.83 -12.70
N LYS A 468 26.19 40.60 -12.47
CA LYS A 468 26.43 41.28 -11.19
C LYS A 468 25.35 42.29 -10.86
N ALA A 469 24.95 43.12 -11.83
CA ALA A 469 23.89 44.10 -11.63
C ALA A 469 22.55 43.44 -11.28
N ARG A 470 22.20 42.35 -11.97
CA ARG A 470 20.97 41.58 -11.74
C ARG A 470 20.98 40.86 -10.38
N LEU A 471 22.11 40.29 -9.97
CA LEU A 471 22.25 39.68 -8.65
C LEU A 471 22.06 40.71 -7.52
N ILE A 472 22.59 41.92 -7.68
CA ILE A 472 22.37 43.02 -6.73
C ILE A 472 20.89 43.40 -6.66
N GLU A 473 20.22 43.53 -7.81
CA GLU A 473 18.80 43.89 -7.89
C GLU A 473 17.90 42.85 -7.20
N VAL A 474 18.10 41.55 -7.51
CA VAL A 474 17.33 40.45 -6.91
C VAL A 474 17.61 40.34 -5.41
N ASN A 475 18.85 40.54 -4.96
CA ASN A 475 19.16 40.56 -3.53
C ASN A 475 18.52 41.75 -2.79
N VAL A 476 18.41 42.92 -3.42
CA VAL A 476 17.69 44.06 -2.85
C VAL A 476 16.19 43.75 -2.72
N ALA A 477 15.60 43.14 -3.76
CA ALA A 477 14.19 42.70 -3.72
C ALA A 477 13.95 41.63 -2.63
N LEU A 478 14.85 40.65 -2.52
CA LEU A 478 14.77 39.59 -1.51
C LEU A 478 14.83 40.16 -0.09
N ASN A 479 15.75 41.08 0.17
CA ASN A 479 15.87 41.71 1.49
C ASN A 479 14.63 42.54 1.85
N ARG A 480 14.00 43.22 0.88
CA ARG A 480 12.72 43.92 1.08
C ARG A 480 11.59 42.95 1.39
N ALA A 481 11.45 41.86 0.62
CA ALA A 481 10.44 40.85 0.84
C ALA A 481 10.60 40.14 2.20
N ARG A 482 11.84 39.83 2.62
CA ARG A 482 12.15 39.28 3.95
C ARG A 482 11.77 40.24 5.07
N SER A 483 12.07 41.53 4.92
CA SER A 483 11.68 42.56 5.90
C SER A 483 10.16 42.66 6.02
N GLU A 484 9.44 42.61 4.90
CA GLU A 484 7.98 42.69 4.88
C GLU A 484 7.34 41.42 5.46
N LYS A 485 7.90 40.24 5.18
CA LYS A 485 7.51 38.98 5.82
C LYS A 485 7.62 39.05 7.33
N VAL A 486 8.70 39.61 7.87
CA VAL A 486 8.87 39.78 9.32
C VAL A 486 7.84 40.75 9.89
N ARG A 487 7.48 41.82 9.16
CA ARG A 487 6.42 42.76 9.56
C ARG A 487 5.05 42.06 9.64
N LEU A 488 4.67 41.36 8.57
CA LEU A 488 3.40 40.65 8.47
C LEU A 488 3.29 39.48 9.45
N GLN A 489 4.40 38.79 9.73
CA GLN A 489 4.46 37.74 10.76
C GLN A 489 4.13 38.31 12.14
N ARG A 490 4.71 39.47 12.51
CA ARG A 490 4.41 40.13 13.79
C ARG A 490 2.96 40.61 13.88
N GLU A 491 2.39 41.07 12.77
CA GLU A 491 0.99 41.48 12.67
C GLU A 491 0.05 40.28 12.87
N PHE A 492 0.33 39.17 12.19
CA PHE A 492 -0.40 37.91 12.36
C PHE A 492 -0.29 37.36 13.79
N ASP A 493 0.91 37.34 14.37
CA ASP A 493 1.13 36.82 15.73
C ASP A 493 0.37 37.64 16.78
N THR A 494 0.31 38.97 16.60
CA THR A 494 -0.48 39.88 17.44
C THR A 494 -1.97 39.56 17.36
N LEU A 495 -2.53 39.48 16.15
CA LEU A 495 -3.95 39.17 15.93
C LEU A 495 -4.31 37.75 16.41
N ALA A 496 -3.40 36.79 16.26
CA ALA A 496 -3.58 35.43 16.75
C ALA A 496 -3.58 35.37 18.27
N ALA A 497 -2.75 36.19 18.94
CA ALA A 497 -2.75 36.31 20.40
C ALA A 497 -4.03 36.97 20.94
N GLU A 498 -4.51 38.04 20.29
CA GLU A 498 -5.77 38.70 20.63
C GLU A 498 -6.98 37.76 20.47
N PHE A 499 -7.04 37.01 19.36
CA PHE A 499 -8.07 36.00 19.14
C PHE A 499 -8.05 34.90 20.22
N ARG A 500 -6.86 34.40 20.59
CA ARG A 500 -6.71 33.40 21.67
C ARG A 500 -7.17 33.94 23.02
N GLN A 501 -6.92 35.21 23.33
CA GLN A 501 -7.43 35.83 24.56
C GLN A 501 -8.95 35.95 24.55
N LYS A 502 -9.54 36.42 23.44
CA LYS A 502 -11.00 36.58 23.29
C LYS A 502 -11.75 35.25 23.39
N SER A 503 -11.19 34.19 22.80
CA SER A 503 -11.74 32.82 22.87
C SER A 503 -11.66 32.15 24.24
N LYS A 504 -10.90 32.71 25.20
CA LYS A 504 -10.82 32.23 26.59
C LYS A 504 -11.78 32.97 27.53
N SER A 505 -12.33 34.10 27.09
CA SER A 505 -13.28 34.94 27.86
C SER A 505 -14.74 34.72 27.49
N GLU A 506 -15.01 33.97 26.42
CA GLU A 506 -16.31 33.40 26.04
C GLU A 506 -16.37 31.93 26.45
#